data_AF-A0A5J5IFK9-F1
#
_entry.id   AF-A0A5J5IFK9-F1
#
_cell.length_a   1.000
_cell.length_b   1.000
_cell.length_c   1.000
_cell.angle_alpha   90.00
_cell.angle_beta   90.00
_cell.angle_gamma   90.00
#
_symmetry.space_group_name_H-M   'P 1'
#
loop_
_entity.id
_entity.type
_entity.pdbx_description
1 polymer ?
#
loop_
_entity_poly.entity_id
_entity_poly.type
_entity_poly.pdbx_seq_one_letter_code
_entity_poly.pdbx_strand_id
1 'polypeptide(L)'
;MTVLDTDVKHSPDYIREFVKEPDKNGVAELLIDGNWCGHGEETCRVYDVADKDNYTFEVQLPETEAEELFPKAIKLTSTISGTSFLAYDTRKHPASFYSTSEFAGIKSEFSDKISCRKCGKGNFKVAVGFEVPEDSDSPNDITWFALATECIQCGDKTISFEDETA
;
A
#
# COMPACT_ATOMS: atom_id res chain seq x y z
N MET A 1 -3.57 5.84 -24.84
CA MET A 1 -3.25 6.95 -23.92
C MET A 1 -4.13 6.71 -22.74
N THR A 2 -3.54 6.18 -21.70
CA THR A 2 -4.32 5.44 -20.72
C THR A 2 -4.62 6.31 -19.53
N VAL A 3 -5.81 6.11 -18.99
CA VAL A 3 -6.36 6.97 -17.97
C VAL A 3 -6.09 6.27 -16.65
N LEU A 4 -4.96 6.63 -16.02
CA LEU A 4 -4.72 6.32 -14.61
C LEU A 4 -5.92 6.85 -13.82
N ASP A 5 -6.67 5.97 -13.17
CA ASP A 5 -7.76 6.39 -12.29
C ASP A 5 -7.17 6.89 -10.97
N THR A 6 -7.27 8.20 -10.78
CA THR A 6 -6.75 8.91 -9.59
C THR A 6 -7.85 9.41 -8.68
N ASP A 7 -9.12 9.13 -8.97
CA ASP A 7 -10.22 9.59 -8.10
C ASP A 7 -10.15 8.85 -6.77
N VAL A 8 -9.85 9.58 -5.70
CA VAL A 8 -9.79 9.05 -4.32
C VAL A 8 -11.08 8.33 -3.92
N LYS A 9 -12.22 8.63 -4.55
CA LYS A 9 -13.47 7.89 -4.32
C LYS A 9 -13.38 6.42 -4.73
N HIS A 10 -12.51 6.09 -5.67
CA HIS A 10 -12.27 4.72 -6.12
C HIS A 10 -11.14 4.02 -5.37
N SER A 11 -10.57 4.66 -4.34
CA SER A 11 -9.65 3.99 -3.43
C SER A 11 -10.40 2.95 -2.59
N PRO A 12 -9.69 1.93 -2.07
CA PRO A 12 -10.24 1.05 -1.07
C PRO A 12 -10.81 1.82 0.12
N ASP A 13 -11.95 1.36 0.63
CA ASP A 13 -12.71 2.12 1.64
C ASP A 13 -11.90 2.36 2.92
N TYR A 14 -11.06 1.40 3.29
CA TYR A 14 -10.32 1.41 4.55
C TYR A 14 -9.11 2.38 4.57
N ILE A 15 -8.69 2.89 3.41
CA ILE A 15 -7.60 3.88 3.30
C ILE A 15 -8.07 5.24 2.77
N ARG A 16 -9.33 5.37 2.36
CA ARG A 16 -9.84 6.53 1.61
C ARG A 16 -9.55 7.87 2.29
N GLU A 17 -9.58 7.91 3.62
CA GLU A 17 -9.29 9.11 4.40
C GLU A 17 -7.79 9.45 4.49
N PHE A 18 -6.92 8.54 4.08
CA PHE A 18 -5.47 8.62 4.19
C PHE A 18 -4.75 8.69 2.84
N VAL A 19 -5.47 8.91 1.76
CA VAL A 19 -4.90 8.94 0.41
C VAL A 19 -5.28 10.21 -0.34
N LYS A 20 -4.46 10.56 -1.32
CA LYS A 20 -4.64 11.68 -2.23
C LYS A 20 -4.29 11.27 -3.66
N GLU A 21 -4.66 12.12 -4.60
CA GLU A 21 -4.21 12.01 -5.97
C GLU A 21 -2.68 11.89 -6.03
N PRO A 22 -2.13 11.03 -6.90
CA PRO A 22 -0.71 10.78 -6.97
C PRO A 22 0.05 11.97 -7.59
N ASP A 23 1.13 12.40 -6.92
CA ASP A 23 2.12 13.29 -7.52
C ASP A 23 3.01 12.48 -8.48
N LYS A 24 2.85 12.76 -9.78
CA LYS A 24 3.59 12.08 -10.85
C LYS A 24 5.10 12.31 -10.82
N ASN A 25 5.58 13.29 -10.06
CA ASN A 25 7.02 13.51 -9.81
C ASN A 25 7.44 13.10 -8.39
N GLY A 26 6.50 12.58 -7.61
CA GLY A 26 6.65 12.14 -6.23
C GLY A 26 6.98 10.64 -6.14
N VAL A 27 6.54 10.00 -5.05
CA VAL A 27 6.79 8.57 -4.81
C VAL A 27 5.98 7.70 -5.76
N ALA A 28 4.77 8.14 -6.10
CA ALA A 28 3.87 7.47 -7.02
C ALA A 28 4.46 7.26 -8.42
N GLU A 29 5.50 8.01 -8.83
CA GLU A 29 6.18 7.80 -10.13
C GLU A 29 6.67 6.36 -10.33
N LEU A 30 6.99 5.65 -9.23
CA LEU A 30 7.43 4.26 -9.27
C LEU A 30 6.31 3.25 -9.58
N LEU A 31 5.05 3.68 -9.47
CA LEU A 31 3.88 2.80 -9.55
C LEU A 31 2.98 3.13 -10.74
N ILE A 32 3.09 4.34 -11.32
CA ILE A 32 2.18 4.82 -12.36
C ILE A 32 2.31 4.02 -13.67
N ASP A 33 3.44 3.35 -13.91
CA ASP A 33 3.64 2.54 -15.11
C ASP A 33 2.99 1.15 -15.03
N GLY A 34 2.48 0.75 -13.85
CA GLY A 34 1.85 -0.55 -13.64
C GLY A 34 2.80 -1.74 -13.78
N ASN A 35 4.12 -1.57 -13.90
CA ASN A 35 5.05 -2.70 -14.08
C ASN A 35 5.11 -3.64 -12.86
N TRP A 36 4.56 -3.20 -11.73
CA TRP A 36 4.39 -3.98 -10.52
C TRP A 36 3.10 -4.79 -10.50
N CYS A 37 2.19 -4.68 -11.50
CA CYS A 37 0.96 -5.48 -11.62
C CYS A 37 1.13 -6.68 -12.56
N GLY A 38 0.41 -7.79 -12.34
CA GLY A 38 0.76 -9.10 -12.92
C GLY A 38 0.33 -9.29 -14.35
N HIS A 39 -0.68 -8.54 -14.72
CA HIS A 39 -1.18 -8.52 -16.08
C HIS A 39 -0.47 -7.46 -16.94
N GLY A 40 0.38 -6.60 -16.35
CA GLY A 40 1.08 -5.53 -17.07
C GLY A 40 0.13 -4.56 -17.78
N GLU A 41 -1.14 -4.55 -17.37
CA GLU A 41 -2.19 -3.67 -17.89
C GLU A 41 -2.45 -2.52 -16.91
N GLU A 42 -2.86 -1.37 -17.44
CA GLU A 42 -3.00 -0.11 -16.70
C GLU A 42 -4.28 -0.05 -15.84
N THR A 43 -4.87 -1.20 -15.47
CA THR A 43 -5.99 -1.31 -14.51
C THR A 43 -5.51 -1.14 -13.07
N CYS A 44 -4.51 -0.27 -12.87
CA CYS A 44 -3.95 0.03 -11.57
C CYS A 44 -4.40 1.41 -11.10
N ARG A 45 -4.71 1.50 -9.81
CA ARG A 45 -5.05 2.72 -9.10
C ARG A 45 -3.90 3.08 -8.18
N VAL A 46 -3.35 4.28 -8.35
CA VAL A 46 -2.17 4.73 -7.60
C VAL A 46 -2.52 5.97 -6.80
N TYR A 47 -2.09 6.00 -5.54
CA TYR A 47 -2.35 7.11 -4.63
C TYR A 47 -1.12 7.43 -3.79
N ASP A 48 -0.90 8.71 -3.51
CA ASP A 48 0.00 9.11 -2.44
C ASP A 48 -0.72 9.02 -1.09
N VAL A 49 0.01 8.63 -0.06
CA VAL A 49 -0.52 8.53 1.30
C VAL A 49 -0.34 9.85 2.05
N ALA A 50 -1.39 10.32 2.72
CA ALA A 50 -1.38 11.54 3.52
C ALA A 50 -2.33 11.45 4.72
N ASP A 51 -1.87 11.86 5.91
CA ASP A 51 -2.73 12.04 7.10
C ASP A 51 -2.83 13.55 7.41
N LYS A 52 -3.96 14.18 7.10
CA LYS A 52 -4.22 15.62 7.35
C LYS A 52 -3.05 16.51 6.88
N ASP A 53 -2.62 16.32 5.63
CA ASP A 53 -1.48 17.00 4.99
C ASP A 53 -0.08 16.60 5.50
N ASN A 54 0.04 15.61 6.40
CA ASN A 54 1.31 14.97 6.69
C ASN A 54 1.60 13.85 5.67
N TYR A 55 2.80 13.88 5.09
CA TYR A 55 3.28 12.89 4.12
C TYR A 55 4.48 12.08 4.65
N THR A 56 4.76 12.16 5.95
CA THR A 56 5.90 11.45 6.56
C THR A 56 5.42 10.34 7.49
N PHE A 57 5.85 9.11 7.17
CA PHE A 57 5.42 7.89 7.85
C PHE A 57 6.62 7.02 8.24
N GLU A 58 6.45 6.31 9.35
CA GLU A 58 7.18 5.08 9.63
C GLU A 58 6.38 3.91 9.06
N VAL A 59 7.08 2.93 8.50
CA VAL A 59 6.47 1.79 7.79
C VAL A 59 6.82 0.49 8.51
N GLN A 60 5.81 -0.34 8.77
CA GLN A 60 5.99 -1.72 9.21
C GLN A 60 5.39 -2.66 8.17
N LEU A 61 6.22 -3.57 7.68
CA LEU A 61 5.85 -4.60 6.71
C LEU A 61 5.31 -5.85 7.45
N PRO A 62 4.59 -6.75 6.75
CA PRO A 62 4.25 -8.03 7.33
C PRO A 62 5.51 -8.80 7.71
N GLU A 63 5.46 -9.56 8.81
CA GLU A 63 6.53 -10.50 9.16
C GLU A 63 6.51 -11.66 8.17
N THR A 64 7.53 -11.75 7.30
CA THR A 64 7.59 -12.76 6.23
C THR A 64 8.10 -14.11 6.71
N GLU A 65 8.75 -14.15 7.88
CA GLU A 65 9.19 -15.40 8.51
C GLU A 65 8.12 -16.02 9.43
N ALA A 66 6.97 -15.36 9.59
CA ALA A 66 5.86 -15.88 10.35
C ALA A 66 5.19 -17.06 9.63
N GLU A 67 4.51 -17.93 10.38
CA GLU A 67 3.80 -19.08 9.80
C GLU A 67 2.90 -18.63 8.62
N GLU A 68 2.83 -19.43 7.54
CA GLU A 68 2.04 -19.17 6.32
C GLU A 68 0.53 -18.90 6.57
N LEU A 69 0.08 -18.98 7.83
CA LEU A 69 -1.30 -18.76 8.25
C LEU A 69 -1.61 -17.31 8.67
N PHE A 70 -0.63 -16.40 8.73
CA PHE A 70 -0.91 -15.02 9.14
C PHE A 70 -1.33 -14.12 7.96
N PRO A 71 -2.44 -13.37 8.10
CA PRO A 71 -2.87 -12.42 7.09
C PRO A 71 -1.85 -11.29 6.95
N LYS A 72 -1.37 -11.04 5.73
CA LYS A 72 -0.43 -9.96 5.45
C LYS A 72 -1.12 -8.61 5.62
N ALA A 73 -0.44 -7.68 6.30
CA ALA A 73 -0.87 -6.30 6.41
C ALA A 73 0.33 -5.36 6.46
N ILE A 74 0.15 -4.14 5.97
CA ILE A 74 1.14 -3.06 6.07
C ILE A 74 0.57 -1.97 6.93
N LYS A 75 1.34 -1.57 7.94
CA LYS A 75 0.97 -0.51 8.87
C LYS A 75 1.83 0.71 8.65
N LEU A 76 1.17 1.85 8.54
CA LEU A 76 1.81 3.16 8.47
C LEU A 76 1.50 3.93 9.75
N THR A 77 2.53 4.59 10.29
CA THR A 77 2.39 5.49 11.43
C THR A 77 2.89 6.87 11.04
N SER A 78 1.98 7.85 11.07
CA SER A 78 2.31 9.26 10.85
C SER A 78 3.26 9.76 11.94
N THR A 79 4.42 10.28 11.54
CA THR A 79 5.45 10.74 12.50
C THR A 79 5.06 12.02 13.23
N ILE A 80 4.08 12.77 12.71
CA ILE A 80 3.61 14.04 13.27
C ILE A 80 2.44 13.82 14.21
N SER A 81 1.39 13.12 13.74
CA SER A 81 0.16 12.93 14.52
C SER A 81 0.21 11.70 15.44
N GLY A 82 1.10 10.74 15.17
CA GLY A 82 1.11 9.42 15.81
C GLY A 82 -0.02 8.50 15.34
N THR A 83 -0.90 8.96 14.44
CA THR A 83 -1.98 8.14 13.88
C THR A 83 -1.39 6.94 13.16
N SER A 84 -1.90 5.75 13.49
CA SER A 84 -1.52 4.50 12.83
C SER A 84 -2.72 3.88 12.12
N PHE A 85 -2.53 3.40 10.90
CA PHE A 85 -3.55 2.76 10.09
C PHE A 85 -2.93 1.68 9.19
N LEU A 86 -3.79 0.82 8.62
CA LEU A 86 -3.36 -0.20 7.68
C LEU A 86 -3.52 0.33 6.26
N ALA A 87 -2.40 0.41 5.52
CA ALA A 87 -2.42 0.76 4.11
C ALA A 87 -2.78 -0.45 3.23
N TYR A 88 -2.54 -1.65 3.74
CA TYR A 88 -2.84 -2.93 3.11
C TYR A 88 -3.23 -3.95 4.18
N ASP A 89 -4.22 -4.78 3.87
CA ASP A 89 -4.66 -5.88 4.74
C ASP A 89 -5.39 -6.92 3.90
N THR A 90 -4.80 -8.11 3.72
CA THR A 90 -5.35 -9.18 2.88
C THR A 90 -6.77 -9.60 3.29
N ARG A 91 -7.20 -9.37 4.54
CA ARG A 91 -8.57 -9.68 4.98
C ARG A 91 -9.62 -8.72 4.43
N LYS A 92 -9.21 -7.56 3.90
CA LYS A 92 -10.10 -6.56 3.31
C LYS A 92 -10.41 -6.82 1.84
N HIS A 93 -9.74 -7.80 1.23
CA HIS A 93 -9.81 -8.07 -0.20
C HIS A 93 -10.58 -9.35 -0.49
N PRO A 94 -11.75 -9.30 -1.13
CA PRO A 94 -12.53 -10.49 -1.48
C PRO A 94 -11.75 -11.59 -2.20
N ALA A 95 -10.81 -11.23 -3.08
CA ALA A 95 -9.93 -12.16 -3.79
C ALA A 95 -8.99 -12.97 -2.87
N SER A 96 -8.72 -12.48 -1.66
CA SER A 96 -7.81 -13.12 -0.71
C SER A 96 -8.46 -14.29 0.02
N PHE A 97 -7.67 -15.35 0.23
CA PHE A 97 -8.00 -16.47 1.10
C PHE A 97 -8.35 -16.03 2.54
N TYR A 98 -7.76 -14.93 3.03
CA TYR A 98 -7.98 -14.40 4.37
C TYR A 98 -9.26 -13.56 4.51
N SER A 99 -10.04 -13.36 3.44
CA SER A 99 -11.28 -12.56 3.49
C SER A 99 -12.44 -13.24 4.23
N THR A 100 -12.32 -14.55 4.49
CA THR A 100 -13.38 -15.33 5.13
C THR A 100 -13.48 -15.04 6.63
N SER A 101 -14.66 -15.34 7.22
CA SER A 101 -14.91 -15.14 8.65
C SER A 101 -14.00 -15.98 9.56
N GLU A 102 -13.42 -17.07 9.05
CA GLU A 102 -12.45 -17.90 9.78
C GLU A 102 -11.19 -17.12 10.13
N PHE A 103 -10.73 -16.24 9.23
CA PHE A 103 -9.49 -15.48 9.39
C PHE A 103 -9.69 -14.08 9.99
N ALA A 104 -10.95 -13.64 10.15
CA ALA A 104 -11.27 -12.30 10.66
C ALA A 104 -10.70 -12.00 12.07
N GLY A 105 -10.50 -13.04 12.89
CA GLY A 105 -9.94 -12.92 14.24
C GLY A 105 -8.42 -13.07 14.32
N ILE A 106 -7.76 -13.54 13.26
CA ILE A 106 -6.31 -13.76 13.25
C ILE A 106 -5.63 -12.40 13.09
N LYS A 107 -4.70 -12.09 14.00
CA LYS A 107 -3.92 -10.85 13.92
C LYS A 107 -2.79 -10.99 12.92
N SER A 108 -2.53 -9.94 12.16
CA SER A 108 -1.30 -9.82 11.36
C SER A 108 -0.10 -9.62 12.28
N GLU A 109 1.02 -10.26 11.93
CA GLU A 109 2.31 -9.99 12.53
C GLU A 109 3.09 -8.99 11.66
N PHE A 110 3.85 -8.12 12.33
CA PHE A 110 4.59 -7.06 11.67
C PHE A 110 6.05 -7.17 12.02
N SER A 111 6.91 -6.94 11.03
CA SER A 111 8.33 -6.76 11.25
C SER A 111 8.61 -5.49 12.05
N ASP A 112 9.87 -5.32 12.44
CA ASP A 112 10.39 -4.02 12.85
C ASP A 112 10.16 -2.94 11.78
N LYS A 113 10.17 -1.68 12.21
CA LYS A 113 10.08 -0.52 11.30
C LYS A 113 11.23 -0.56 10.30
N ILE A 114 10.92 -0.45 9.02
CA ILE A 114 11.95 -0.48 7.98
C ILE A 114 12.83 0.76 8.07
N SER A 115 14.08 0.62 7.64
CA SER A 115 15.05 1.71 7.53
C SER A 115 15.55 1.82 6.09
N CYS A 116 15.79 3.04 5.64
CA CYS A 116 16.32 3.30 4.31
C CYS A 116 17.66 2.59 4.14
N ARG A 117 17.80 1.76 3.09
CA ARG A 117 19.03 0.98 2.84
C ARG A 117 20.24 1.87 2.57
N LYS A 118 20.02 3.09 2.08
CA LYS A 118 21.08 4.05 1.73
C LYS A 118 21.60 4.86 2.93
N CYS A 119 20.74 5.25 3.87
CA CYS A 119 21.12 6.18 4.95
C CYS A 119 20.70 5.75 6.37
N GLY A 120 19.98 4.64 6.52
CA GLY A 120 19.56 4.07 7.80
C GLY A 120 18.47 4.85 8.54
N LYS A 121 17.78 5.79 7.88
CA LYS A 121 16.68 6.57 8.48
C LYS A 121 15.31 5.91 8.23
N GLY A 122 14.38 6.08 9.16
CA GLY A 122 13.08 5.37 9.18
C GLY A 122 11.86 6.20 8.79
N ASN A 123 12.04 7.37 8.15
CA ASN A 123 10.94 8.26 7.77
C ASN A 123 10.81 8.33 6.25
N PHE A 124 9.59 8.11 5.75
CA PHE A 124 9.32 7.98 4.32
C PHE A 124 8.09 8.77 3.89
N LYS A 125 8.11 9.31 2.67
CA LYS A 125 6.86 9.48 1.89
C LYS A 125 6.47 8.14 1.32
N VAL A 126 5.17 7.93 1.13
CA VAL A 126 4.62 6.64 0.73
C VAL A 126 3.60 6.84 -0.39
N ALA A 127 3.67 5.97 -1.40
CA ALA A 127 2.62 5.78 -2.37
C ALA A 127 2.19 4.31 -2.36
N VAL A 128 0.92 4.07 -2.71
CA VAL A 128 0.32 2.74 -2.80
C VAL A 128 -0.29 2.53 -4.18
N GLY A 129 -0.17 1.31 -4.67
CA GLY A 129 -0.77 0.84 -5.91
C GLY A 129 -1.72 -0.32 -5.64
N PHE A 130 -2.87 -0.31 -6.30
CA PHE A 130 -3.86 -1.40 -6.25
C PHE A 130 -4.27 -1.81 -7.66
N GLU A 131 -4.16 -3.09 -7.98
CA GLU A 131 -4.81 -3.67 -9.16
C GLU A 131 -6.22 -4.09 -8.76
N VAL A 132 -7.21 -3.59 -9.49
CA VAL A 132 -8.62 -3.94 -9.29
C VAL A 132 -9.17 -4.42 -10.64
N PRO A 133 -9.71 -5.64 -10.75
CA PRO A 133 -10.28 -6.15 -12.00
C PRO A 133 -11.37 -5.22 -12.57
N GLU A 134 -11.46 -5.13 -13.90
CA GLU A 134 -12.44 -4.26 -14.57
C GLU A 134 -13.89 -4.68 -14.29
N ASP A 135 -14.12 -5.97 -14.04
CA ASP A 135 -15.42 -6.56 -13.72
C ASP A 135 -15.75 -6.51 -12.21
N SER A 136 -14.92 -5.83 -11.42
CA SER A 136 -15.15 -5.74 -9.98
C SER A 136 -16.29 -4.78 -9.61
N ASP A 137 -17.16 -5.24 -8.71
CA ASP A 137 -18.21 -4.44 -8.07
C ASP A 137 -17.72 -3.65 -6.84
N SER A 138 -16.43 -3.74 -6.47
CA SER A 138 -15.90 -3.14 -5.24
C SER A 138 -14.47 -2.60 -5.38
N PRO A 139 -14.16 -1.41 -4.84
CA PRO A 139 -12.78 -0.90 -4.83
C PRO A 139 -11.84 -1.70 -3.91
N ASN A 140 -12.38 -2.60 -3.09
CA ASN A 140 -11.59 -3.45 -2.21
C ASN A 140 -11.19 -4.78 -2.86
N ASP A 141 -11.73 -5.10 -4.03
CA ASP A 141 -11.46 -6.34 -4.77
C ASP A 141 -10.10 -6.27 -5.47
N ILE A 142 -9.08 -6.27 -4.63
CA ILE A 142 -7.71 -6.04 -5.03
C ILE A 142 -7.10 -7.39 -5.33
N THR A 143 -6.56 -7.53 -6.54
CA THR A 143 -5.81 -8.71 -6.93
C THR A 143 -4.34 -8.54 -6.62
N TRP A 144 -3.77 -7.35 -6.80
CA TRP A 144 -2.36 -7.06 -6.51
C TRP A 144 -2.19 -5.73 -5.77
N PHE A 145 -1.18 -5.66 -4.92
CA PHE A 145 -0.82 -4.50 -4.13
C PHE A 145 0.68 -4.17 -4.25
N ALA A 146 1.02 -2.88 -4.33
CA ALA A 146 2.39 -2.40 -4.20
C ALA A 146 2.52 -1.21 -3.25
N LEU A 147 3.65 -1.15 -2.54
CA LEU A 147 4.05 -0.05 -1.67
C LEU A 147 5.35 0.56 -2.19
N ALA A 148 5.31 1.82 -2.60
CA ALA A 148 6.51 2.60 -2.91
C ALA A 148 6.85 3.55 -1.75
N THR A 149 8.14 3.73 -1.49
CA THR A 149 8.63 4.65 -0.46
C THR A 149 9.70 5.59 -1.01
N GLU A 150 9.75 6.81 -0.49
CA GLU A 150 10.84 7.77 -0.69
C GLU A 150 11.39 8.17 0.68
N CYS A 151 12.68 7.92 0.92
CA CYS A 151 13.31 8.32 2.16
C CYS A 151 13.40 9.86 2.26
N ILE A 152 12.82 10.44 3.32
CA ILE A 152 12.82 11.89 3.53
C ILE A 152 14.24 12.48 3.60
N GLN A 153 15.19 11.75 4.18
CA GLN A 153 16.52 12.29 4.41
C GLN A 153 17.45 12.26 3.19
N CYS A 154 17.27 11.32 2.27
CA CYS A 154 18.20 11.16 1.14
C CYS A 154 17.54 11.04 -0.23
N GLY A 155 16.21 11.09 -0.30
CA GLY A 155 15.42 11.03 -1.53
C GLY A 155 15.48 9.68 -2.24
N ASP A 156 15.98 8.63 -1.59
CA ASP A 156 16.04 7.29 -2.15
C ASP A 156 14.62 6.73 -2.32
N LYS A 157 14.24 6.41 -3.56
CA LYS A 157 12.93 5.88 -3.93
C LYS A 157 13.05 4.38 -4.24
N THR A 158 12.13 3.57 -3.71
CA THR A 158 12.06 2.13 -4.04
C THR A 158 10.65 1.59 -3.86
N ILE A 159 10.28 0.59 -4.66
CA ILE A 159 9.19 -0.32 -4.32
C ILE A 159 9.70 -1.17 -3.15
N SER A 160 8.97 -1.11 -2.03
CA SER A 160 9.37 -1.69 -0.75
C SER A 160 8.65 -2.99 -0.43
N PHE A 161 7.50 -3.22 -1.07
CA PHE A 161 6.70 -4.41 -0.90
C PHE A 161 5.72 -4.55 -2.07
N GLU A 162 5.49 -5.79 -2.47
CA GLU A 162 4.52 -6.21 -3.48
C GLU A 162 3.82 -7.47 -2.97
N ASP A 163 2.54 -7.62 -3.28
CA ASP A 163 1.77 -8.80 -2.93
C ASP A 163 0.73 -9.10 -4.00
N GLU A 164 0.78 -10.33 -4.51
CA GLU A 164 -0.33 -10.95 -5.21
C GLU A 164 -1.31 -11.45 -4.15
N THR A 165 -2.49 -10.83 -4.11
CA THR A 165 -3.53 -11.07 -3.12
C THR A 165 -4.32 -12.36 -3.41
N ALA A 166 -4.28 -12.85 -4.65
CA ALA A 166 -5.04 -14.00 -5.16
C ALA A 166 -4.33 -15.36 -4.97
#